data_AF-A0A2A2GCF8-F1
#
_entry.id   AF-A0A2A2GCF8-F1
#
_cell.length_a   1.000
_cell.length_b   1.000
_cell.length_c   1.000
_cell.angle_alpha   90.00
_cell.angle_beta   90.00
_cell.angle_gamma   90.00
#
_symmetry.space_group_name_H-M   'P 1'
#
loop_
_entity.id
_entity.type
_entity.pdbx_description
1 polymer ?
#
loop_
_entity_poly.entity_id
_entity_poly.type
_entity_poly.pdbx_seq_one_letter_code
_entity_poly.pdbx_strand_id
1 'polypeptide(L)'
;MARTIDQQIAEAQARLNRLKTRAKATETRRKIIVGAIVTTEALKDPKIARWMAATLRKNATREVDQKELTGLLADLDAKAAEA
;
A
#
# COMPACT_ATOMS: atom_id res chain seq x y z
N MET A 1 29.72 -2.02 36.51
CA MET A 1 30.60 -2.37 35.37
C MET A 1 30.11 -1.62 34.14
N ALA A 2 31.01 -0.95 33.41
CA ALA A 2 30.64 -0.29 32.16
C ALA A 2 30.28 -1.35 31.09
N ARG A 3 29.28 -1.08 30.25
CA ARG A 3 28.87 -2.01 29.19
C ARG A 3 30.00 -2.19 28.19
N THR A 4 30.22 -3.42 27.75
CA THR A 4 31.22 -3.72 26.71
C THR A 4 30.80 -3.07 25.38
N ILE A 5 31.76 -2.87 24.48
CA ILE A 5 31.49 -2.31 23.15
C ILE A 5 30.44 -3.16 22.41
N ASP A 6 30.52 -4.49 22.51
CA ASP A 6 29.54 -5.39 21.88
C ASP A 6 28.13 -5.22 22.44
N GLN A 7 27.99 -4.99 23.75
CA GLN A 7 26.70 -4.71 24.38
C GLN A 7 26.12 -3.37 23.89
N GLN A 8 26.97 -2.34 23.75
CA GLN A 8 26.56 -1.05 23.22
C GLN A 8 26.12 -1.14 21.75
N ILE A 9 26.84 -1.92 20.93
CA ILE A 9 26.47 -2.21 19.54
C ILE A 9 25.13 -2.95 19.47
N ALA A 10 24.94 -3.98 20.30
CA ALA A 10 23.70 -4.75 20.35
C ALA A 10 22.49 -3.87 20.72
N GLU A 11 22.63 -2.99 21.71
CA GLU A 11 21.57 -2.05 22.10
C GLU A 11 21.25 -1.05 20.98
N ALA A 12 22.28 -0.49 20.34
CA ALA A 12 22.09 0.44 19.22
C ALA A 12 21.38 -0.24 18.04
N GLN A 13 21.77 -1.47 17.70
CA GLN A 13 21.13 -2.25 16.64
C GLN A 13 19.67 -2.59 16.99
N ALA A 14 19.39 -2.96 18.24
CA ALA A 14 18.02 -3.21 18.71
C ALA A 14 17.15 -1.94 18.61
N ARG A 15 17.70 -0.77 18.99
CA ARG A 15 17.00 0.51 18.87
C ARG A 15 16.73 0.86 17.40
N LEU A 16 17.72 0.68 16.53
CA LEU A 16 17.56 0.91 15.09
C LEU A 16 16.48 0.02 14.49
N ASN A 17 16.47 -1.28 14.85
CA ASN A 17 15.47 -2.23 14.37
C ASN A 17 14.06 -1.82 14.79
N ARG A 18 13.86 -1.40 16.05
CA ARG A 18 12.57 -0.90 16.54
C ARG A 18 12.09 0.34 15.76
N LEU A 19 12.99 1.28 15.50
CA LEU A 19 12.67 2.48 14.72
C LEU A 19 12.29 2.14 13.28
N LYS A 20 13.03 1.23 12.62
CA LYS A 20 12.71 0.73 11.28
C LYS A 20 11.33 0.06 11.24
N THR A 21 11.02 -0.78 12.23
CA THR A 21 9.70 -1.43 12.33
C THR A 21 8.58 -0.41 12.49
N ARG A 22 8.75 0.61 13.35
CA ARG A 22 7.76 1.68 13.53
C ARG A 22 7.56 2.50 12.26
N ALA A 23 8.65 2.79 11.53
CA ALA A 23 8.59 3.51 10.26
C ALA A 23 7.80 2.71 9.22
N LYS A 24 8.12 1.42 9.04
CA LYS A 24 7.37 0.53 8.14
C LYS A 24 5.89 0.43 8.51
N ALA A 25 5.57 0.29 9.79
CA ALA A 25 4.18 0.24 10.25
C ALA A 25 3.40 1.54 9.91
N THR A 26 4.06 2.69 10.07
CA THR A 26 3.47 3.99 9.74
C THR A 26 3.25 4.14 8.22
N GLU A 27 4.22 3.71 7.42
CA GLU A 27 4.14 3.72 5.97
C GLU A 27 3.01 2.80 5.46
N THR A 28 2.94 1.57 5.96
CA THR A 28 1.86 0.63 5.65
C THR A 28 0.49 1.22 6.00
N ARG A 29 0.34 1.81 7.19
CA ARG A 29 -0.90 2.47 7.60
C ARG A 29 -1.29 3.59 6.63
N ARG A 30 -0.32 4.42 6.23
CA ARG A 30 -0.57 5.51 5.27
C ARG A 30 -1.05 4.97 3.93
N LYS A 31 -0.42 3.92 3.41
CA LYS A 31 -0.82 3.27 2.14
C LYS A 31 -2.24 2.72 2.21
N ILE A 32 -2.62 2.09 3.32
CA ILE A 32 -3.97 1.56 3.53
C ILE A 32 -5.00 2.70 3.54
N ILE A 33 -4.76 3.76 4.32
CA ILE A 33 -5.68 4.90 4.42
C ILE A 33 -5.88 5.58 3.05
N VAL A 34 -4.77 5.90 2.37
CA VAL A 34 -4.83 6.56 1.06
C VAL A 34 -5.49 5.64 0.03
N GLY A 35 -5.12 4.36 0.00
CA GLY A 35 -5.72 3.38 -0.90
C GLY A 35 -7.23 3.26 -0.71
N ALA A 36 -7.72 3.18 0.53
CA ALA A 36 -9.14 3.09 0.82
C ALA A 36 -9.93 4.33 0.36
N ILE A 37 -9.39 5.52 0.63
CA ILE A 37 -10.01 6.79 0.23
C ILE A 37 -10.07 6.90 -1.30
N VAL A 38 -8.94 6.70 -1.98
CA VAL A 38 -8.87 6.84 -3.44
C VAL A 38 -9.75 5.80 -4.13
N THR A 39 -9.81 4.57 -3.62
CA THR A 39 -10.70 3.53 -4.17
C THR A 39 -12.17 3.95 -4.05
N THR A 40 -12.57 4.48 -2.90
CA THR A 40 -13.94 4.94 -2.66
C THR A 40 -14.31 6.12 -3.58
N GLU A 41 -13.41 7.09 -3.75
CA GLU A 41 -13.65 8.24 -4.62
C GLU A 41 -13.67 7.83 -6.10
N ALA A 42 -12.84 6.88 -6.52
CA ALA A 42 -12.86 6.37 -7.88
C ALA A 42 -14.21 5.73 -8.24
N LEU A 43 -14.87 5.05 -7.29
CA LEU A 43 -16.20 4.46 -7.51
C LEU A 43 -17.35 5.47 -7.59
N LYS A 44 -17.10 6.76 -7.35
CA LYS A 44 -18.12 7.82 -7.47
C LYS A 44 -18.08 8.54 -8.82
N ASP A 45 -16.92 8.57 -9.48
CA ASP A 45 -16.71 9.29 -10.75
C ASP A 45 -16.26 8.30 -11.86
N PRO A 46 -17.05 8.13 -12.93
CA PRO A 46 -16.72 7.22 -14.03
C PRO A 46 -15.37 7.49 -14.71
N LYS A 47 -14.94 8.75 -14.81
CA LYS A 47 -13.66 9.12 -15.42
C LYS A 47 -12.49 8.68 -14.54
N ILE A 48 -12.63 8.84 -13.22
CA ILE A 48 -11.61 8.41 -12.25
C ILE A 48 -11.57 6.89 -12.19
N ALA A 49 -12.72 6.21 -12.20
CA ALA A 49 -12.81 4.75 -12.26
C ALA A 49 -12.04 4.18 -13.46
N ARG A 50 -12.26 4.76 -14.65
CA ARG A 50 -11.59 4.37 -15.90
C ARG A 50 -10.07 4.54 -15.81
N TRP A 51 -9.62 5.69 -15.31
CA TRP A 51 -8.19 5.97 -15.12
C TRP A 51 -7.55 5.00 -14.12
N MET A 52 -8.22 4.72 -13.01
CA MET A 52 -7.71 3.83 -11.96
C MET A 52 -7.60 2.39 -12.46
N ALA A 53 -8.62 1.87 -13.15
CA ALA A 53 -8.60 0.53 -13.71
C ALA A 53 -7.46 0.35 -14.74
N ALA A 54 -7.27 1.31 -15.65
CA ALA A 54 -6.16 1.30 -16.60
C ALA A 54 -4.79 1.36 -15.88
N THR A 55 -4.67 2.20 -14.86
CA THR A 55 -3.44 2.34 -14.07
C THR A 55 -3.10 1.06 -13.31
N LEU A 56 -4.08 0.41 -12.69
CA LEU A 56 -3.90 -0.85 -11.97
C LEU A 56 -3.46 -1.97 -12.92
N ARG A 57 -4.12 -2.11 -14.08
CA ARG A 57 -3.74 -3.10 -15.11
C ARG A 57 -2.32 -2.90 -15.64
N LYS A 58 -1.88 -1.64 -15.78
CA LYS A 58 -0.53 -1.32 -16.25
C LYS A 58 0.55 -1.68 -15.23
N ASN A 59 0.28 -1.50 -13.94
CA ASN A 59 1.32 -1.56 -12.89
C ASN A 59 1.28 -2.83 -12.03
N ALA A 60 0.14 -3.51 -11.92
CA ALA A 60 0.04 -4.80 -11.23
C ALA A 60 0.53 -5.93 -12.16
N THR A 61 1.84 -6.13 -12.21
CA THR A 61 2.48 -7.08 -13.14
C THR A 61 2.58 -8.50 -12.59
N ARG A 62 2.44 -8.69 -11.27
CA ARG A 62 2.50 -10.02 -10.64
C ARG A 62 1.13 -10.67 -10.71
N GLU A 63 1.11 -11.95 -11.09
CA GLU A 63 -0.14 -12.72 -11.24
C GLU A 63 -0.97 -12.76 -9.94
N VAL A 64 -0.31 -12.85 -8.78
CA VAL A 64 -0.98 -12.83 -7.48
C VAL A 64 -1.71 -11.49 -7.25
N ASP A 65 -1.07 -10.39 -7.58
CA ASP A 65 -1.65 -9.04 -7.42
C ASP A 65 -2.80 -8.84 -8.43
N GLN A 66 -2.67 -9.37 -9.65
CA GLN A 66 -3.74 -9.34 -10.66
C GLN A 66 -4.98 -10.12 -10.20
N LYS A 67 -4.78 -11.31 -9.63
CA LYS A 67 -5.87 -12.13 -9.08
C LYS A 67 -6.60 -11.39 -7.95
N GLU A 68 -5.86 -10.81 -7.01
CA GLU A 68 -6.44 -10.06 -5.89
C GLU A 68 -7.26 -8.84 -6.37
N LEU A 69 -6.81 -8.15 -7.41
CA LEU A 69 -7.48 -6.96 -7.94
C LEU A 69 -8.69 -7.24 -8.82
N THR A 70 -9.00 -8.51 -9.13
CA THR A 70 -10.05 -8.86 -10.11
C THR A 70 -11.43 -8.30 -9.71
N GLY A 71 -11.80 -8.40 -8.43
CA GLY A 71 -13.08 -7.86 -7.95
C GLY A 71 -13.15 -6.34 -8.09
N LEU A 72 -12.12 -5.64 -7.62
CA LEU A 72 -12.06 -4.17 -7.71
C LEU A 72 -12.07 -3.68 -9.17
N LEU A 73 -11.36 -4.35 -10.07
CA LEU A 73 -11.34 -3.98 -11.48
C LEU A 73 -12.73 -4.10 -12.13
N ALA A 74 -13.52 -5.12 -11.75
CA ALA A 74 -14.89 -5.26 -12.23
C ALA A 74 -15.78 -4.09 -11.77
N ASP A 75 -15.69 -3.70 -10.50
CA ASP A 75 -16.46 -2.56 -9.96
C ASP A 75 -16.07 -1.24 -10.64
N LEU A 76 -14.76 -1.04 -10.86
CA LEU A 76 -14.24 0.15 -11.55
C LEU A 76 -14.67 0.19 -13.02
N ASP A 77 -14.67 -0.95 -13.72
CA ASP A 77 -15.13 -1.02 -15.12
C ASP A 77 -16.63 -0.76 -15.22
N ALA A 78 -17.44 -1.32 -14.30
CA ALA A 78 -18.87 -1.07 -14.25
C ALA A 78 -19.15 0.43 -14.05
N LYS A 79 -18.46 1.06 -13.09
CA LYS A 79 -18.59 2.51 -12.87
C LYS A 79 -18.13 3.32 -14.07
N ALA A 80 -17.04 2.91 -14.72
CA ALA A 80 -16.49 3.57 -15.89
C ALA A 80 -17.42 3.48 -17.11
N ALA A 81 -18.31 2.49 -17.19
CA ALA A 81 -19.29 2.34 -18.26
C ALA A 81 -20.50 3.27 -18.12
N GLU A 82 -20.69 3.92 -16.96
CA GLU A 82 -21.79 4.87 -16.72
C GLU A 82 -21.56 6.26 -17.35
N ALA A 83 -20.40 6.51 -17.96
CA ALA A 83 -20.06 7.77 -18.66
C ALA A 83 -19.77 7.58 -20.14
#